data_AF-A0A3A8F947-F1
#
_entry.id   AF-A0A3A8F947-F1
#
_cell.length_a   1.000
_cell.length_b   1.000
_cell.length_c   1.000
_cell.angle_alpha   90.00
_cell.angle_beta   90.00
_cell.angle_gamma   90.00
#
_symmetry.space_group_name_H-M   'P 1'
#
loop_
_entity.id
_entity.type
_entity.pdbx_description
1 polymer ?
#
loop_
_entity_poly.entity_id
_entity_poly.type
_entity_poly.pdbx_seq_one_letter_code
_entity_poly.pdbx_strand_id
1 'polypeptide(L)' 'MKNDLVVKDNALINASYNLEVTEQRLILLSIIRARETGQGISSDSKLEIHASDYASRFDVTKEAAYNALKNAVNNLFE' A
#
# COMPACT_ATOMS: atom_id res chain seq x y z
N MET A 1 25.04 28.39 -1.31
CA MET A 1 24.45 27.25 -2.05
C MET A 1 23.35 26.69 -1.18
N LYS A 2 22.07 26.92 -1.56
CA LYS A 2 20.94 26.27 -0.88
C LYS A 2 21.06 24.79 -1.22
N ASN A 3 21.37 23.96 -0.24
CA ASN A 3 21.17 22.53 -0.37
C ASN A 3 19.67 22.34 -0.62
N ASP A 4 19.31 21.89 -1.82
CA ASP A 4 18.01 21.28 -2.05
C ASP A 4 18.00 19.99 -1.23
N LEU A 5 17.74 20.15 0.07
CA LEU A 5 17.64 19.06 1.02
C LEU A 5 16.43 18.26 0.55
N VAL A 6 16.67 17.09 -0.03
CA VAL A 6 15.62 16.14 -0.41
C VAL A 6 15.02 15.59 0.89
N VAL A 7 14.13 16.36 1.51
CA VAL A 7 13.53 16.02 2.82
C VAL A 7 12.41 14.99 2.68
N LYS A 8 11.87 14.82 1.46
CA LYS A 8 10.74 13.92 1.16
C LYS A 8 11.15 12.43 1.15
N ASP A 9 12.36 12.10 0.69
CA ASP A 9 12.79 10.68 0.59
C ASP A 9 13.11 10.07 1.95
N ASN A 10 13.91 10.72 2.78
CA ASN A 10 14.37 10.08 4.02
C ASN A 10 13.25 9.90 5.04
N ALA A 11 12.34 10.87 5.17
CA ALA A 11 11.23 10.78 6.11
C ALA A 11 10.24 9.67 5.72
N LEU A 12 9.95 9.52 4.42
CA LEU A 12 9.06 8.47 3.92
C LEU A 12 9.69 7.08 4.03
N ILE A 13 10.99 6.96 3.69
CA ILE A 13 11.73 5.70 3.86
C ILE A 13 11.81 5.34 5.35
N ASN A 14 12.04 6.32 6.23
CA ASN A 14 12.04 6.08 7.68
C ASN A 14 10.67 5.66 8.20
N ALA A 15 9.59 6.29 7.72
CA ALA A 15 8.23 5.88 8.04
C ALA A 15 7.92 4.48 7.50
N SER A 16 8.52 4.09 6.36
CA SER A 16 8.34 2.76 5.77
C SER A 16 8.91 1.65 6.65
N TYR A 17 9.90 1.92 7.52
CA TYR A 17 10.41 0.94 8.49
C TYR A 17 9.43 0.64 9.62
N ASN A 18 8.46 1.54 9.88
CA ASN A 18 7.44 1.32 10.90
C ASN A 18 6.22 0.55 10.35
N LEU A 19 6.16 0.31 9.04
CA LEU A 19 5.07 -0.43 8.40
C LEU A 19 5.29 -1.95 8.56
N GLU A 20 4.24 -2.64 8.98
CA GLU A 20 4.13 -4.08 8.92
C GLU A 20 4.13 -4.58 7.47
N VAL A 21 4.50 -5.86 7.29
CA VAL A 21 4.59 -6.51 5.97
C VAL A 21 3.25 -6.45 5.21
N THR A 22 2.13 -6.55 5.93
CA THR A 22 0.77 -6.48 5.38
C THR A 22 0.44 -5.10 4.82
N GLU A 23 0.90 -4.02 5.46
CA GLU A 23 0.70 -2.63 5.02
C GLU A 23 1.56 -2.31 3.80
N GLN A 24 2.81 -2.77 3.80
CA GLN A 24 3.68 -2.63 2.62
C GLN A 24 3.09 -3.36 1.41
N ARG A 25 2.56 -4.58 1.61
CA ARG A 25 1.88 -5.35 0.56
C ARG A 25 0.59 -4.66 0.08
N LEU A 26 -0.17 -4.04 0.98
CA LEU A 26 -1.34 -3.26 0.64
C LEU A 26 -0.98 -2.12 -0.32
N ILE A 27 0.04 -1.32 0.03
CA ILE A 27 0.49 -0.20 -0.81
C ILE A 27 0.96 -0.70 -2.18
N LEU A 28 1.76 -1.78 -2.21
CA LEU A 28 2.25 -2.35 -3.46
C LEU A 28 1.10 -2.85 -4.35
N LEU A 29 0.11 -3.52 -3.76
CA LEU A 29 -1.05 -4.03 -4.48
C LEU A 29 -1.90 -2.89 -5.05
N SER A 30 -2.06 -1.79 -4.32
CA SER A 30 -2.69 -0.56 -4.82
C SER A 30 -1.97 0.02 -6.04
N ILE A 31 -0.64 0.06 -6.01
CA ILE A 31 0.18 0.58 -7.13
C ILE A 31 0.02 -0.31 -8.36
N ILE A 32 0.10 -1.63 -8.18
CA ILE A 32 -0.10 -2.58 -9.28
C ILE A 32 -1.49 -2.39 -9.88
N ARG A 33 -2.52 -2.27 -9.03
CA ARG A 33 -3.89 -2.07 -9.49
C ARG A 33 -4.11 -0.77 -10.25
N ALA A 34 -3.60 0.34 -9.74
CA ALA A 34 -3.63 1.62 -10.44
C ALA A 34 -3.01 1.54 -11.85
N ARG A 35 -1.91 0.78 -11.98
CA ARG A 35 -1.24 0.54 -13.27
C ARG A 35 -2.06 -0.36 -14.19
N GLU A 36 -2.66 -1.43 -13.65
CA GLU A 36 -3.50 -2.37 -14.40
C GLU A 36 -4.80 -1.71 -14.91
N THR A 37 -5.44 -0.87 -14.10
CA THR A 37 -6.68 -0.17 -14.47
C THR A 37 -6.45 1.07 -15.33
N GLY A 38 -5.20 1.55 -15.42
CA GLY A 38 -4.87 2.81 -16.06
C GLY A 38 -5.42 4.04 -15.33
N GLN A 39 -6.06 3.86 -14.16
CA GLN A 39 -6.38 4.95 -13.25
C GLN A 39 -5.09 5.35 -12.56
N GLY A 40 -4.50 6.47 -13.00
CA GLY A 40 -3.34 7.03 -12.33
C GLY A 40 -3.56 7.22 -10.82
N ILE A 41 -2.48 7.34 -10.07
CA ILE A 41 -2.55 7.56 -8.62
C ILE A 41 -2.68 9.07 -8.39
N SER A 42 -3.88 9.53 -8.06
CA SER A 42 -4.15 10.90 -7.62
C SER A 42 -4.59 10.94 -6.15
N SER A 43 -4.40 12.07 -5.47
CA SER A 43 -4.89 12.31 -4.11
C SER A 43 -6.42 12.20 -4.00
N ASP A 44 -7.11 12.41 -5.11
CA ASP A 44 -8.58 12.52 -5.15
C ASP A 44 -9.21 11.21 -5.64
N SER A 45 -8.40 10.28 -6.15
CA SER A 45 -8.84 9.00 -6.67
C SER A 45 -8.80 7.92 -5.59
N LYS A 46 -9.88 7.14 -5.51
CA LYS A 46 -9.91 5.92 -4.69
C LYS A 46 -9.35 4.75 -5.48
N LEU A 47 -8.51 3.96 -4.84
CA LEU A 47 -7.99 2.71 -5.40
C LEU A 47 -8.74 1.53 -4.76
N GLU A 48 -9.40 0.73 -5.59
CA GLU A 48 -10.09 -0.47 -5.15
C GLU A 48 -9.16 -1.69 -5.23
N ILE A 49 -9.22 -2.53 -4.20
CA ILE A 49 -8.38 -3.72 -4.07
C ILE A 49 -9.29 -4.89 -3.68
N HIS A 50 -9.16 -6.03 -4.36
CA HIS A 50 -9.91 -7.23 -3.97
C HIS A 50 -9.05 -8.19 -3.15
N ALA A 51 -9.64 -8.75 -2.10
CA ALA A 51 -9.00 -9.77 -1.29
C ALA A 51 -8.63 -11.03 -2.09
N SER A 52 -9.32 -11.32 -3.18
CA SER A 52 -8.96 -12.39 -4.12
C SER A 52 -7.59 -12.19 -4.78
N ASP A 53 -7.21 -10.94 -5.04
CA ASP A 53 -5.92 -10.61 -5.66
C ASP A 53 -4.79 -10.78 -4.67
N TYR A 54 -5.02 -10.39 -3.42
CA TYR A 54 -4.09 -10.64 -2.33
C TYR A 54 -3.95 -12.15 -2.06
N ALA A 55 -5.09 -12.86 -1.98
CA ALA A 55 -5.12 -14.30 -1.76
C ALA A 55 -4.34 -15.09 -2.82
N SER A 56 -4.55 -14.76 -4.10
CA SER A 56 -3.87 -15.43 -5.22
C SER A 56 -2.38 -15.09 -5.31
N ARG A 57 -1.97 -13.86 -4.97
CA ARG A 57 -0.55 -13.45 -5.04
C ARG A 57 0.28 -13.94 -3.87
N PHE A 58 -0.31 -14.09 -2.68
CA PHE A 58 0.40 -14.46 -1.46
C PHE A 58 0.06 -15.87 -0.96
N ASP A 59 -0.70 -16.65 -1.74
CA ASP A 59 -1.11 -18.03 -1.44
C ASP A 59 -1.77 -18.16 -0.05
N VAL A 60 -2.76 -17.30 0.21
CA VAL A 60 -3.54 -17.31 1.45
C VAL A 60 -5.03 -17.51 1.16
N THR A 61 -5.79 -17.95 2.17
CA THR A 61 -7.24 -18.07 2.03
C THR A 61 -7.89 -16.69 1.85
N LYS A 62 -9.04 -16.63 1.16
CA LYS A 62 -9.78 -15.37 0.93
C LYS A 62 -10.16 -14.67 2.25
N GLU A 63 -10.52 -15.45 3.26
CA GLU A 63 -10.87 -14.93 4.60
C GLU A 63 -9.64 -14.32 5.29
N ALA A 64 -8.50 -15.02 5.28
CA ALA A 64 -7.25 -14.51 5.83
C ALA A 64 -6.77 -13.26 5.07
N ALA A 65 -6.89 -13.25 3.74
CA ALA A 65 -6.59 -12.08 2.91
C ALA A 65 -7.45 -10.88 3.28
N TYR A 66 -8.76 -11.07 3.41
CA TYR A 66 -9.67 -9.98 3.76
C TYR A 66 -9.38 -9.40 5.14
N ASN A 67 -9.18 -10.27 6.15
CA ASN A 67 -8.83 -9.82 7.50
C ASN A 67 -7.47 -9.11 7.54
N ALA A 68 -6.47 -9.64 6.82
CA ALA A 68 -5.15 -9.03 6.73
C ALA A 68 -5.20 -7.64 6.08
N LEU A 69 -5.94 -7.49 4.97
CA LEU A 69 -6.12 -6.20 4.30
C LEU A 69 -6.88 -5.22 5.18
N LYS A 70 -7.95 -5.67 5.86
CA LYS A 70 -8.72 -4.81 6.78
C LYS A 70 -7.87 -4.30 7.93
N ASN A 71 -7.08 -5.17 8.55
CA ASN A 71 -6.17 -4.77 9.63
C ASN A 71 -5.07 -3.84 9.11
N ALA A 72 -4.49 -4.13 7.94
CA ALA A 72 -3.48 -3.26 7.33
C ALA A 72 -4.02 -1.86 7.01
N VAL A 73 -5.26 -1.74 6.54
CA VAL A 73 -5.90 -0.44 6.33
C VAL A 73 -6.09 0.27 7.67
N ASN A 74 -6.54 -0.41 8.72
CA ASN A 74 -6.71 0.25 10.02
C ASN A 74 -5.37 0.74 10.58
N ASN A 75 -4.33 -0.09 10.54
CA ASN A 75 -3.00 0.25 11.07
C ASN A 75 -2.34 1.39 10.27
N LEU A 76 -2.53 1.42 8.94
CA LEU A 76 -1.94 2.45 8.09
C LEU A 76 -2.54 3.84 8.33
N PHE A 77 -3.77 3.91 8.87
CA PHE A 77 -4.51 5.13 9.13
C PHE A 77 -4.58 5.51 10.62
N GLU A 78 -4.01 4.71 11.53
CA GLU A 78 -3.73 5.11 12.92
C GLU A 78 -2.54 6.08 13.02
#